data_AF-A0A9X0RTS3-F1
#
_entry.id   AF-A0A9X0RTS3-F1
#
_cell.length_a   1.000
_cell.length_b   1.000
_cell.length_c   1.000
_cell.angle_alpha   90.00
_cell.angle_beta   90.00
_cell.angle_gamma   90.00
#
_symmetry.space_group_name_H-M   'P 1'
#
loop_
_entity.id
_entity.type
_entity.pdbx_description
1 polymer ?
#
loop_
_entity_poly.entity_id
_entity_poly.type
_entity_poly.pdbx_seq_one_letter_code
_entity_poly.pdbx_strand_id
1 'polypeptide(L)'
;MEKIILPSGDNIKTILSQNKISKADVKSLLRQRGVFFSNDEKNNTVPHLMKTLISPNELNKLLENLKTKEQSSKISMRTLEWNSDESLIDAIGDGVDLSELIDDPFTNYEISYLSDFYVQSNLVALDFQVKRTDLLSGWNETEQFFTGRIELEKKEGQTDKVEVNISINHTSNETKIIADKILTKLNKHLKENGHIKQDAEILKIQFNHFTNESRIAFLNDLSESHIQNEFYFKKIIDVDFHPDEEASFPAEMKWLEKNIEEFKLKGTLSDSIFFRNKDLHPSLKITKLVANYTMQDIDYDAECKISYEFPDYATKKNQFAELVIDFRSFNGKGASNTKINSIKSAIMKILESRKITAYEYHHIEVE
;
A
#
# COMPACT_ATOMS: atom_id res chain seq x y z
N MET A 1 -22.00 -11.27 24.01
CA MET A 1 -23.15 -10.42 23.62
C MET A 1 -22.61 -9.02 23.36
N GLU A 2 -22.33 -8.68 22.11
CA GLU A 2 -22.05 -7.29 21.74
C GLU A 2 -23.35 -6.49 21.92
N LYS A 3 -23.36 -5.51 22.84
CA LYS A 3 -24.44 -4.53 22.90
C LYS A 3 -24.31 -3.63 21.68
N ILE A 4 -24.98 -3.97 20.58
CA ILE A 4 -25.18 -3.07 19.45
C ILE A 4 -26.14 -1.97 19.91
N ILE A 5 -25.59 -0.92 20.54
CA ILE A 5 -26.34 0.30 20.84
C ILE A 5 -26.52 1.01 19.50
N LEU A 6 -27.77 1.11 19.02
CA LEU A 6 -28.06 1.93 17.84
C LEU A 6 -27.69 3.38 18.17
N PRO A 7 -26.78 4.00 17.41
CA PRO A 7 -26.41 5.39 17.65
C PRO A 7 -27.65 6.26 17.41
N SER A 8 -27.82 7.30 18.22
CA SER A 8 -28.88 8.30 18.08
C SER A 8 -28.34 9.71 18.32
N GLY A 9 -28.99 10.72 17.75
CA GLY A 9 -28.60 12.12 17.94
C GLY A 9 -27.14 12.38 17.57
N ASP A 10 -26.37 12.94 18.51
CA ASP A 10 -24.96 13.29 18.30
C ASP A 10 -24.04 12.07 18.08
N ASN A 11 -24.44 10.87 18.52
CA ASN A 11 -23.70 9.63 18.23
C ASN A 11 -23.83 9.23 16.76
N ILE A 12 -24.95 9.55 16.10
CA ILE A 12 -25.09 9.39 14.64
C ILE A 12 -24.25 10.45 13.93
N LYS A 13 -24.26 11.69 14.44
CA LYS A 13 -23.51 12.80 13.85
C LYS A 13 -22.03 12.48 13.75
N THR A 14 -21.45 11.90 14.80
CA THR A 14 -20.04 11.48 14.84
C THR A 14 -19.72 10.51 13.71
N ILE A 15 -20.57 9.51 13.45
CA ILE A 15 -20.41 8.55 12.33
C ILE A 15 -20.59 9.26 10.97
N LEU A 16 -21.69 10.00 10.76
CA LEU A 16 -22.01 10.59 9.46
C LEU A 16 -21.07 11.74 9.06
N SER A 17 -20.45 12.39 10.03
CA SER A 17 -19.50 13.49 9.81
C SER A 17 -18.12 13.01 9.38
N GLN A 18 -17.80 11.71 9.56
CA GLN A 18 -16.52 11.14 9.15
C GLN A 18 -16.24 11.38 7.65
N ASN A 19 -15.01 11.75 7.31
CA ASN A 19 -14.58 11.98 5.93
C ASN A 19 -14.77 10.74 5.03
N LYS A 20 -14.74 9.53 5.63
CA LYS A 20 -14.90 8.25 4.94
C LYS A 20 -16.35 8.00 4.47
N ILE A 21 -17.35 8.52 5.20
CA ILE A 21 -18.73 8.57 4.72
C ILE A 21 -18.80 9.68 3.67
N SER A 22 -19.14 9.36 2.43
CA SER A 22 -19.24 10.36 1.37
C SER A 22 -20.61 11.05 1.40
N LYS A 23 -20.74 12.19 0.69
CA LYS A 23 -22.04 12.83 0.42
C LYS A 23 -23.01 11.84 -0.26
N ALA A 24 -22.48 10.98 -1.14
CA ALA A 24 -23.28 9.99 -1.86
C ALA A 24 -23.85 8.90 -0.94
N ASP A 25 -23.11 8.49 0.11
CA ASP A 25 -23.58 7.50 1.09
C ASP A 25 -24.77 8.04 1.88
N VAL A 26 -24.61 9.26 2.42
CA VAL A 26 -25.67 9.99 3.15
C VAL A 26 -26.91 10.18 2.27
N LYS A 27 -26.70 10.59 1.02
CA LYS A 27 -27.76 10.80 0.03
C LYS A 27 -28.48 9.50 -0.33
N SER A 28 -27.75 8.40 -0.50
CA SER A 28 -28.33 7.08 -0.79
C SER A 28 -29.27 6.63 0.31
N LEU A 29 -28.87 6.82 1.57
CA LEU A 29 -29.68 6.49 2.73
C LEU A 29 -30.98 7.31 2.79
N LEU A 30 -30.89 8.62 2.58
CA LEU A 30 -32.06 9.51 2.54
C LEU A 30 -33.01 9.17 1.38
N ARG A 31 -32.47 8.84 0.21
CA ARG A 31 -33.26 8.41 -0.97
C ARG A 31 -33.97 7.09 -0.76
N GLN A 32 -33.36 6.13 -0.07
CA GLN A 32 -34.01 4.87 0.30
C GLN A 32 -35.24 5.10 1.19
N ARG A 33 -35.26 6.22 1.93
CA ARG A 33 -36.39 6.67 2.75
C ARG A 33 -37.36 7.60 2.01
N GLY A 34 -37.16 7.82 0.71
CA GLY A 34 -37.98 8.72 -0.10
C GLY A 34 -37.73 10.21 0.14
N VAL A 35 -36.63 10.58 0.81
CA VAL A 35 -36.27 11.98 1.08
C VAL A 35 -35.26 12.46 0.04
N PHE A 36 -35.59 13.56 -0.64
CA PHE A 36 -34.78 14.16 -1.68
C PHE A 36 -34.38 15.58 -1.30
N PHE A 37 -33.11 15.91 -1.49
CA PHE A 37 -32.57 17.25 -1.26
C PHE A 37 -32.13 17.86 -2.59
N SER A 38 -32.35 19.17 -2.73
CA SER A 38 -31.77 19.96 -3.82
C SER A 38 -30.28 20.24 -3.57
N ASN A 39 -29.86 20.32 -2.31
CA ASN A 39 -28.48 20.49 -1.88
C ASN A 39 -28.02 19.26 -1.08
N ASP A 40 -27.08 18.52 -1.65
CA ASP A 40 -26.55 17.26 -1.11
C ASP A 40 -25.35 17.44 -0.17
N GLU A 41 -25.00 18.66 0.19
CA GLU A 41 -23.93 18.92 1.16
C GLU A 41 -24.25 18.27 2.51
N LYS A 42 -23.22 17.71 3.16
CA LYS A 42 -23.38 17.04 4.47
C LYS A 42 -23.97 17.96 5.53
N ASN A 43 -23.59 19.23 5.50
CA ASN A 43 -24.11 20.25 6.42
C ASN A 43 -25.63 20.40 6.34
N ASN A 44 -26.21 20.12 5.17
CA ASN A 44 -27.65 20.14 4.96
C ASN A 44 -28.28 18.78 5.27
N THR A 45 -27.70 17.69 4.78
CA THR A 45 -28.32 16.36 4.81
C THR A 45 -28.17 15.61 6.14
N VAL A 46 -27.05 15.76 6.85
CA VAL A 46 -26.78 15.06 8.13
C VAL A 46 -27.77 15.45 9.23
N PRO A 47 -28.11 16.73 9.46
CA PRO A 47 -29.11 17.11 10.46
C PRO A 47 -30.48 16.44 10.27
N HIS A 48 -30.88 16.17 9.02
CA HIS A 48 -32.13 15.47 8.74
C HIS A 48 -32.06 13.99 9.10
N LEU A 49 -30.92 13.32 8.85
CA LEU A 49 -30.71 11.96 9.33
C LEU A 49 -30.63 11.88 10.85
N MET A 50 -30.00 12.85 11.53
CA MET A 50 -29.93 12.88 13.00
C MET A 50 -31.31 12.96 13.67
N LYS A 51 -32.27 13.63 13.03
CA LYS A 51 -33.67 13.73 13.51
C LYS A 51 -34.47 12.45 13.31
N THR A 52 -33.87 11.46 12.67
CA THR A 52 -34.48 10.16 12.41
C THR A 52 -33.65 9.07 13.07
N LEU A 53 -34.29 7.98 13.49
CA LEU A 53 -33.54 6.81 13.94
C LEU A 53 -32.87 6.14 12.73
N ILE A 54 -31.66 5.63 12.90
CA ILE A 54 -31.01 4.73 11.94
C ILE A 54 -31.43 3.30 12.29
N SER A 55 -31.94 2.56 11.30
CA SER A 55 -32.24 1.14 11.48
C SER A 55 -30.95 0.31 11.50
N PRO A 56 -30.95 -0.88 12.15
CA PRO A 56 -29.78 -1.76 12.18
C PRO A 56 -29.21 -2.08 10.79
N ASN A 57 -30.08 -2.30 9.80
CA ASN A 57 -29.64 -2.62 8.43
C ASN A 57 -28.94 -1.43 7.75
N GLU A 58 -29.44 -0.21 7.98
CA GLU A 58 -28.83 1.01 7.46
C GLU A 58 -27.49 1.29 8.13
N LEU A 59 -27.39 1.05 9.44
CA LEU A 59 -26.13 1.13 10.18
C LEU A 59 -25.12 0.12 9.62
N ASN A 60 -25.52 -1.13 9.45
CA ASN A 60 -24.66 -2.17 8.91
C ASN A 60 -24.16 -1.80 7.50
N LYS A 61 -25.03 -1.30 6.61
CA LYS A 61 -24.62 -0.82 5.28
C LYS A 61 -23.62 0.34 5.35
N LEU A 62 -23.82 1.28 6.27
CA LEU A 62 -22.86 2.38 6.48
C LEU A 62 -21.51 1.84 6.97
N LEU A 63 -21.52 0.92 7.94
CA LEU A 63 -20.32 0.29 8.49
C LEU A 63 -19.61 -0.60 7.45
N GLU A 64 -20.34 -1.31 6.59
CA GLU A 64 -19.78 -2.07 5.48
C GLU A 64 -19.14 -1.17 4.43
N ASN A 65 -19.78 -0.05 4.08
CA ASN A 65 -19.18 0.94 3.17
C ASN A 65 -17.91 1.55 3.76
N LEU A 66 -17.87 1.76 5.08
CA LEU A 66 -16.66 2.18 5.78
C LEU A 66 -15.57 1.13 5.64
N LYS A 67 -15.85 -0.13 6.03
CA LYS A 67 -14.91 -1.26 5.94
C LYS A 67 -14.37 -1.48 4.52
N THR A 68 -15.22 -1.36 3.51
CA THR A 68 -14.83 -1.62 2.11
C THR A 68 -13.91 -0.52 1.56
N LYS A 69 -14.15 0.75 1.93
CA LYS A 69 -13.25 1.87 1.60
C LYS A 69 -11.91 1.81 2.33
N GLU A 70 -11.87 1.03 3.38
CA GLU A 70 -10.76 0.87 4.30
C GLU A 70 -9.77 -0.21 3.84
N GLN A 71 -10.23 -1.20 3.06
CA GLN A 71 -9.42 -2.30 2.52
C GLN A 71 -8.55 -1.91 1.31
N SER A 72 -7.71 -0.88 1.45
CA SER A 72 -6.54 -0.69 0.57
C SER A 72 -5.30 -1.30 1.23
N SER A 73 -4.70 -2.29 0.59
CA SER A 73 -3.49 -2.97 1.03
C SER A 73 -2.27 -2.32 0.39
N LYS A 74 -1.40 -1.73 1.19
CA LYS A 74 -0.07 -1.33 0.71
C LYS A 74 0.86 -2.51 0.81
N ILE A 75 1.58 -2.78 -0.27
CA ILE A 75 2.46 -3.92 -0.34
C ILE A 75 3.88 -3.41 -0.54
N SER A 76 4.78 -3.85 0.33
CA SER A 76 6.22 -3.66 0.18
C SER A 76 6.82 -5.02 -0.12
N MET A 77 7.61 -5.10 -1.17
CA MET A 77 8.13 -6.37 -1.66
C MET A 77 9.65 -6.34 -1.53
N ARG A 78 10.22 -7.35 -0.88
CA ARG A 78 11.64 -7.45 -0.53
C ARG A 78 12.19 -8.78 -1.03
N THR A 79 13.51 -8.84 -1.19
CA THR A 79 14.20 -10.06 -1.64
C THR A 79 15.25 -10.46 -0.63
N LEU A 80 15.34 -11.75 -0.36
CA LEU A 80 16.31 -12.34 0.55
C LEU A 80 17.13 -13.37 -0.24
N GLU A 81 18.46 -13.31 -0.12
CA GLU A 81 19.31 -14.39 -0.64
C GLU A 81 19.02 -15.68 0.13
N TRP A 82 19.06 -16.81 -0.56
CA TRP A 82 18.79 -18.12 0.02
C TRP A 82 19.91 -19.10 -0.33
N ASN A 83 20.48 -19.76 0.66
CA ASN A 83 21.63 -20.64 0.49
C ASN A 83 21.43 -22.02 1.15
N SER A 84 20.17 -22.45 1.29
CA SER A 84 19.81 -23.72 1.92
C SER A 84 18.98 -24.60 1.01
N ASP A 85 19.19 -25.91 1.06
CA ASP A 85 18.32 -26.88 0.38
C ASP A 85 17.06 -27.21 1.20
N GLU A 86 17.00 -26.76 2.46
CA GLU A 86 15.85 -26.98 3.33
C GLU A 86 14.61 -26.19 2.88
N SER A 87 13.43 -26.71 3.20
CA SER A 87 12.18 -26.00 2.95
C SER A 87 12.10 -24.73 3.81
N LEU A 88 11.31 -23.74 3.39
CA LEU A 88 11.15 -22.50 4.16
C LEU A 88 10.61 -22.76 5.57
N ILE A 89 9.64 -23.68 5.70
CA ILE A 89 9.02 -23.96 6.98
C ILE A 89 9.98 -24.70 7.93
N ASP A 90 10.80 -25.60 7.40
CA ASP A 90 11.78 -26.33 8.22
C ASP A 90 12.90 -25.41 8.70
N ALA A 91 13.38 -24.53 7.82
CA ALA A 91 14.42 -23.55 8.14
C ALA A 91 13.96 -22.48 9.15
N ILE A 92 12.67 -22.12 9.13
CA ILE A 92 12.06 -21.23 10.13
C ILE A 92 11.88 -22.01 11.44
N GLY A 93 11.29 -23.20 11.37
CA GLY A 93 10.97 -24.04 12.52
C GLY A 93 10.16 -23.33 13.61
N ASP A 94 10.21 -23.85 14.83
CA ASP A 94 9.58 -23.23 16.01
C ASP A 94 10.53 -22.22 16.71
N GLY A 95 11.69 -21.92 16.10
CA GLY A 95 12.81 -21.25 16.78
C GLY A 95 12.84 -19.73 16.70
N VAL A 96 11.99 -19.10 15.88
CA VAL A 96 12.01 -17.64 15.74
C VAL A 96 11.38 -17.00 16.98
N ASP A 97 12.20 -16.43 17.84
CA ASP A 97 11.74 -15.71 19.02
C ASP A 97 11.06 -14.38 18.64
N LEU A 98 9.73 -14.37 18.56
CA LEU A 98 8.93 -13.17 18.28
C LEU A 98 8.44 -12.43 19.54
N SER A 99 9.10 -12.63 20.68
CA SER A 99 8.83 -11.81 21.89
C SER A 99 9.27 -10.35 21.70
N GLU A 100 8.86 -9.43 22.58
CA GLU A 100 9.42 -8.06 22.65
C GLU A 100 9.39 -7.26 21.33
N LEU A 101 8.33 -7.39 20.54
CA LEU A 101 8.18 -6.63 19.30
C LEU A 101 7.85 -5.14 19.53
N ILE A 102 7.53 -4.73 20.77
CA ILE A 102 7.31 -3.33 21.15
C ILE A 102 8.34 -2.97 22.22
N ASP A 103 9.18 -1.95 21.96
CA ASP A 103 10.27 -1.56 22.88
C ASP A 103 9.81 -0.58 23.96
N ASP A 104 8.77 0.20 23.68
CA ASP A 104 8.31 1.30 24.55
C ASP A 104 6.98 0.95 25.24
N PRO A 105 6.98 0.77 26.57
CA PRO A 105 5.78 0.43 27.33
C PRO A 105 4.77 1.58 27.43
N PHE A 106 5.12 2.81 27.04
CA PHE A 106 4.25 3.97 27.05
C PHE A 106 3.55 4.24 25.70
N THR A 107 3.65 3.29 24.77
CA THR A 107 2.96 3.37 23.49
C THR A 107 1.46 3.18 23.62
N ASN A 108 0.70 3.80 22.71
CA ASN A 108 -0.75 3.69 22.68
C ASN A 108 -1.25 2.55 21.77
N TYR A 109 -0.40 1.56 21.49
CA TYR A 109 -0.74 0.42 20.66
C TYR A 109 -0.18 -0.87 21.23
N GLU A 110 -0.85 -1.98 20.93
CA GLU A 110 -0.46 -3.33 21.35
C GLU A 110 -0.64 -4.31 20.19
N ILE A 111 0.05 -5.45 20.26
CA ILE A 111 -0.16 -6.55 19.31
C ILE A 111 -1.35 -7.36 19.82
N SER A 112 -2.51 -7.20 19.18
CA SER A 112 -3.74 -7.91 19.55
C SER A 112 -3.79 -9.33 19.01
N TYR A 113 -3.03 -9.61 17.95
CA TYR A 113 -2.91 -10.93 17.34
C TYR A 113 -1.55 -11.10 16.68
N LEU A 114 -0.96 -12.27 16.84
CA LEU A 114 0.25 -12.72 16.15
C LEU A 114 0.10 -14.22 15.94
N SER A 115 0.17 -14.66 14.69
CA SER A 115 0.22 -16.10 14.37
C SER A 115 1.66 -16.59 14.44
N ASP A 116 1.83 -17.89 14.63
CA ASP A 116 3.07 -18.57 14.25
C ASP A 116 3.21 -18.56 12.71
N PHE A 117 4.40 -18.89 12.22
CA PHE A 117 4.59 -19.13 10.79
C PHE A 117 3.82 -20.38 10.36
N TYR A 118 3.03 -20.27 9.31
CA TYR A 118 2.21 -21.37 8.79
C TYR A 118 2.37 -21.51 7.28
N VAL A 119 2.16 -22.74 6.78
CA VAL A 119 2.23 -23.02 5.34
C VAL A 119 0.87 -22.77 4.69
N GLN A 120 0.86 -22.02 3.60
CA GLN A 120 -0.31 -21.84 2.75
C GLN A 120 0.06 -22.17 1.30
N SER A 121 -0.31 -23.36 0.84
CA SER A 121 0.11 -23.87 -0.47
C SER A 121 1.65 -23.96 -0.57
N ASN A 122 2.30 -23.10 -1.35
CA ASN A 122 3.75 -23.09 -1.58
C ASN A 122 4.48 -21.93 -0.89
N LEU A 123 3.79 -21.14 -0.07
CA LEU A 123 4.37 -20.03 0.69
C LEU A 123 4.26 -20.28 2.20
N VAL A 124 5.16 -19.67 2.95
CA VAL A 124 5.08 -19.58 4.41
C VAL A 124 4.60 -18.18 4.77
N ALA A 125 3.58 -18.09 5.61
CA ALA A 125 2.97 -16.83 6.00
C ALA A 125 2.96 -16.65 7.52
N LEU A 126 2.93 -15.39 7.93
CA LEU A 126 2.67 -14.96 9.30
C LEU A 126 1.72 -13.77 9.26
N ASP A 127 0.65 -13.84 10.03
CA ASP A 127 -0.34 -12.78 10.16
C ASP A 127 -0.23 -12.12 11.54
N PHE A 128 -0.35 -10.80 11.58
CA PHE A 128 -0.37 -10.05 12.82
C PHE A 128 -1.40 -8.92 12.77
N GLN A 129 -1.83 -8.47 13.96
CA GLN A 129 -2.74 -7.35 14.12
C GLN A 129 -2.21 -6.43 15.21
N VAL A 130 -2.17 -5.14 14.88
CA VAL A 130 -1.87 -4.06 15.82
C VAL A 130 -3.17 -3.37 16.19
N LYS A 131 -3.44 -3.29 17.48
CA LYS A 131 -4.54 -2.51 18.03
C LYS A 131 -3.98 -1.20 18.55
N ARG A 132 -4.47 -0.08 18.02
CA ARG A 132 -4.15 1.27 18.50
C ARG A 132 -5.34 1.83 19.28
N THR A 133 -5.06 2.42 20.42
CA THR A 133 -6.05 3.11 21.25
C THR A 133 -5.86 4.62 21.12
N ASP A 134 -6.89 5.31 20.65
CA ASP A 134 -6.94 6.77 20.57
C ASP A 134 -8.10 7.30 21.44
N LEU A 135 -7.75 7.81 22.62
CA LEU A 135 -8.71 8.33 23.59
C LEU A 135 -9.37 9.66 23.15
N LEU A 136 -8.80 10.33 22.14
CA LEU A 136 -9.35 11.59 21.60
C LEU A 136 -10.32 11.34 20.43
N SER A 137 -10.36 10.12 19.92
CA SER A 137 -11.25 9.74 18.84
C SER A 137 -12.72 9.65 19.29
N GLY A 138 -13.64 9.61 18.32
CA GLY A 138 -15.05 9.40 18.62
C GLY A 138 -15.29 8.08 19.37
N TRP A 139 -16.41 7.99 20.09
CA TRP A 139 -16.79 6.81 20.87
C TRP A 139 -16.80 5.48 20.08
N ASN A 140 -16.84 5.55 18.76
CA ASN A 140 -16.86 4.43 17.83
C ASN A 140 -15.48 4.11 17.20
N GLU A 141 -14.44 4.89 17.49
CA GLU A 141 -13.09 4.76 16.90
C GLU A 141 -11.97 4.67 17.95
N THR A 142 -12.34 4.54 19.24
CA THR A 142 -11.37 4.47 20.35
C THR A 142 -10.33 3.38 20.15
N GLU A 143 -10.73 2.27 19.53
CA GLU A 143 -9.85 1.17 19.17
C GLU A 143 -9.82 1.02 17.64
N GLN A 144 -8.62 0.98 17.08
CA GLN A 144 -8.38 0.79 15.66
C GLN A 144 -7.50 -0.43 15.46
N PHE A 145 -7.90 -1.30 14.54
CA PHE A 145 -7.20 -2.54 14.26
C PHE A 145 -6.57 -2.46 12.87
N PHE A 146 -5.26 -2.67 12.82
CA PHE A 146 -4.46 -2.67 11.60
C PHE A 146 -3.88 -4.05 11.41
N THR A 147 -4.06 -4.64 10.23
CA THR A 147 -3.62 -6.03 9.97
C THR A 147 -2.42 -6.01 9.04
N GLY A 148 -1.44 -6.85 9.35
CA GLY A 148 -0.25 -7.05 8.53
C GLY A 148 -0.01 -8.53 8.30
N ARG A 149 0.61 -8.83 7.17
CA ARG A 149 0.91 -10.18 6.72
C ARG A 149 2.28 -10.20 6.07
N ILE A 150 3.11 -11.14 6.49
CA ILE A 150 4.42 -11.41 5.91
C ILE A 150 4.32 -12.75 5.20
N GLU A 151 4.67 -12.79 3.91
CA GLU A 151 4.69 -14.00 3.10
C GLU A 151 6.11 -14.23 2.57
N LEU A 152 6.57 -15.48 2.66
CA LEU A 152 7.82 -15.96 2.10
C LEU A 152 7.53 -16.99 1.02
N GLU A 153 8.00 -16.76 -0.19
CA GLU A 153 7.82 -17.66 -1.33
C GLU A 153 9.18 -17.94 -2.00
N LYS A 154 9.47 -19.22 -2.25
CA LYS A 154 10.55 -19.63 -3.17
C LYS A 154 9.97 -19.71 -4.57
N LYS A 155 10.58 -19.02 -5.54
CA LYS A 155 10.13 -19.11 -6.94
C LYS A 155 10.51 -20.46 -7.56
N GLU A 156 9.59 -21.05 -8.31
CA GLU A 156 9.89 -22.21 -9.14
C GLU A 156 11.00 -21.86 -10.15
N GLY A 157 12.14 -22.55 -10.05
CA GLY A 157 13.30 -22.33 -10.92
C GLY A 157 14.36 -21.34 -10.38
N GLN A 158 14.11 -20.67 -9.25
CA GLN A 158 15.11 -19.88 -8.52
C GLN A 158 15.30 -20.46 -7.13
N THR A 159 16.35 -21.26 -6.95
CA THR A 159 16.65 -21.93 -5.67
C THR A 159 17.45 -21.04 -4.71
N ASP A 160 18.01 -19.94 -5.22
CA ASP A 160 18.98 -19.07 -4.56
C ASP A 160 18.39 -17.75 -4.03
N LYS A 161 17.11 -17.46 -4.31
CA LYS A 161 16.41 -16.25 -3.85
C LYS A 161 15.05 -16.60 -3.27
N VAL A 162 14.73 -15.97 -2.13
CA VAL A 162 13.41 -16.02 -1.49
C VAL A 162 12.77 -14.65 -1.59
N GLU A 163 11.54 -14.63 -2.05
CA GLU A 163 10.72 -13.42 -2.11
C GLU A 163 10.00 -13.24 -0.78
N VAL A 164 10.10 -12.03 -0.23
CA VAL A 164 9.47 -11.65 1.02
C VAL A 164 8.48 -10.53 0.74
N ASN A 165 7.19 -10.87 0.74
CA ASN A 165 6.12 -9.92 0.54
C ASN A 165 5.55 -9.48 1.88
N ILE A 166 5.50 -8.17 2.11
CA ILE A 166 4.85 -7.58 3.29
C ILE A 166 3.60 -6.86 2.80
N SER A 167 2.44 -7.41 3.15
CA SER A 167 1.15 -6.77 2.89
C SER A 167 0.62 -6.16 4.18
N ILE A 168 0.43 -4.85 4.18
CA ILE A 168 -0.16 -4.13 5.31
C ILE A 168 -1.50 -3.56 4.87
N ASN A 169 -2.57 -4.07 5.46
CA ASN A 169 -3.91 -3.56 5.30
C ASN A 169 -4.09 -2.42 6.29
N HIS A 170 -4.44 -1.24 5.77
CA HIS A 170 -4.52 0.00 6.53
C HIS A 170 -3.15 0.38 7.11
N THR A 171 -2.36 1.13 6.32
CA THR A 171 -1.00 1.48 6.72
C THR A 171 -1.00 2.41 7.92
N SER A 172 -0.47 1.92 9.03
CA SER A 172 -0.08 2.71 10.19
C SER A 172 1.46 2.67 10.30
N ASN A 173 2.08 3.64 10.96
CA ASN A 173 3.54 3.57 11.17
C ASN A 173 3.90 2.38 12.07
N GLU A 174 3.02 2.06 13.01
CA GLU A 174 3.16 0.98 13.99
C GLU A 174 3.21 -0.39 13.30
N THR A 175 2.31 -0.66 12.36
CA THR A 175 2.32 -1.93 11.59
C THR A 175 3.60 -2.12 10.78
N LYS A 176 4.15 -1.03 10.21
CA LYS A 176 5.46 -1.07 9.52
C LYS A 176 6.60 -1.38 10.50
N ILE A 177 6.62 -0.74 11.67
CA ILE A 177 7.63 -1.00 12.71
C ILE A 177 7.60 -2.47 13.16
N ILE A 178 6.41 -3.02 13.41
CA ILE A 178 6.25 -4.43 13.80
C ILE A 178 6.74 -5.37 12.68
N ALA A 179 6.34 -5.12 11.43
CA ALA A 179 6.79 -5.94 10.30
C ALA A 179 8.33 -5.92 10.15
N ASP A 180 8.96 -4.75 10.27
CA ASP A 180 10.41 -4.60 10.18
C ASP A 180 11.13 -5.36 11.31
N LYS A 181 10.57 -5.35 12.53
CA LYS A 181 11.13 -6.12 13.65
C LYS A 181 11.00 -7.62 13.46
N ILE A 182 9.84 -8.11 13.02
CA ILE A 182 9.63 -9.53 12.71
C ILE A 182 10.67 -9.98 11.67
N LEU A 183 10.87 -9.19 10.62
CA LEU A 183 11.87 -9.51 9.59
C LEU A 183 13.31 -9.42 10.08
N THR A 184 13.62 -8.49 10.98
CA THR A 184 14.96 -8.40 11.59
C THR A 184 15.25 -9.66 12.41
N LYS A 185 14.28 -10.10 13.22
CA LYS A 185 14.40 -11.33 14.01
C LYS A 185 14.48 -12.57 13.13
N LEU A 186 13.66 -12.65 12.08
CA LEU A 186 13.71 -13.72 11.09
C LEU A 186 15.06 -13.78 10.37
N ASN A 187 15.58 -12.64 9.90
CA ASN A 187 16.88 -12.55 9.25
C ASN A 187 18.01 -13.01 10.18
N LYS A 188 17.96 -12.62 11.45
CA LYS A 188 18.92 -13.08 12.47
C LYS A 188 18.85 -14.60 12.66
N HIS A 189 17.65 -15.16 12.82
CA HIS A 189 17.44 -16.60 12.96
C HIS A 189 17.97 -17.37 11.74
N LEU A 190 17.66 -16.92 10.53
CA LEU A 190 18.14 -17.56 9.29
C LEU A 190 19.66 -17.49 9.14
N LYS A 191 20.31 -16.40 9.60
CA LYS A 191 21.78 -16.30 9.66
C LYS A 191 22.37 -17.27 10.66
N GLU A 192 21.84 -17.29 11.89
CA GLU A 192 22.36 -18.13 12.98
C GLU A 192 22.30 -19.62 12.64
N ASN A 193 21.28 -20.04 11.88
CA ASN A 193 21.12 -21.42 11.41
C ASN A 193 21.77 -21.69 10.03
N GLY A 194 22.46 -20.69 9.44
CA GLY A 194 23.23 -20.88 8.21
C GLY A 194 22.40 -21.00 6.93
N HIS A 195 21.12 -20.64 6.95
CA HIS A 195 20.25 -20.69 5.77
C HIS A 195 20.50 -19.55 4.78
N ILE A 196 21.04 -18.44 5.29
CA ILE A 196 21.49 -17.29 4.50
C ILE A 196 22.91 -16.89 4.92
N LYS A 197 23.63 -16.17 4.06
CA LYS A 197 24.98 -15.71 4.39
C LYS A 197 24.97 -14.68 5.52
N GLN A 198 26.06 -14.60 6.28
CA GLN A 198 26.15 -13.68 7.43
C GLN A 198 26.12 -12.20 7.02
N ASP A 199 26.66 -11.89 5.84
CA ASP A 199 26.66 -10.57 5.20
C ASP A 199 25.40 -10.30 4.38
N ALA A 200 24.58 -11.31 4.08
CA ALA A 200 23.35 -11.11 3.33
C ALA A 200 22.36 -10.24 4.11
N GLU A 201 21.77 -9.26 3.45
CA GLU A 201 20.67 -8.47 3.99
C GLU A 201 19.42 -8.63 3.13
N ILE A 202 18.26 -8.38 3.74
CA ILE A 202 17.01 -8.29 3.01
C ILE A 202 17.07 -7.06 2.11
N LEU A 203 17.11 -7.27 0.79
CA LEU A 203 17.11 -6.19 -0.21
C LEU A 203 15.77 -5.44 -0.15
N LYS A 204 15.86 -4.18 0.29
CA LYS A 204 14.77 -3.20 0.21
C LYS A 204 15.11 -2.24 -0.92
N ILE A 205 14.22 -2.07 -1.90
CA ILE A 205 14.43 -1.04 -2.94
C ILE A 205 14.16 0.32 -2.32
N GLN A 206 15.20 1.14 -2.19
CA GLN A 206 15.13 2.43 -1.53
C GLN A 206 15.31 3.60 -2.51
N PHE A 207 14.84 4.77 -2.11
CA PHE A 207 14.88 5.99 -2.91
C PHE A 207 16.31 6.41 -3.31
N ASN A 208 17.28 6.22 -2.41
CA ASN A 208 18.70 6.51 -2.60
C ASN A 208 19.45 5.47 -3.45
N HIS A 209 18.84 4.35 -3.85
CA HIS A 209 19.48 3.38 -4.75
C HIS A 209 19.55 3.89 -6.21
N PHE A 210 19.01 5.07 -6.48
CA PHE A 210 18.86 5.62 -7.82
C PHE A 210 19.34 7.07 -7.89
N THR A 211 19.85 7.46 -9.06
CA THR A 211 19.96 8.88 -9.42
C THR A 211 18.57 9.41 -9.73
N ASN A 212 18.39 10.73 -9.85
CA ASN A 212 17.10 11.28 -10.27
C ASN A 212 16.66 10.75 -11.64
N GLU A 213 17.60 10.64 -12.58
CA GLU A 213 17.35 10.09 -13.91
C GLU A 213 16.99 8.61 -13.88
N SER A 214 17.80 7.80 -13.19
CA SER A 214 17.57 6.36 -13.14
C SER A 214 16.34 6.00 -12.32
N ARG A 215 15.93 6.84 -11.36
CA ARG A 215 14.67 6.68 -10.61
C ARG A 215 13.44 6.90 -11.50
N ILE A 216 13.47 7.94 -12.35
CA ILE A 216 12.40 8.18 -13.33
C ILE A 216 12.33 7.02 -14.32
N ALA A 217 13.48 6.57 -14.83
CA ALA A 217 13.55 5.44 -15.75
C ALA A 217 13.03 4.14 -15.10
N PHE A 218 13.45 3.85 -13.86
CA PHE A 218 13.01 2.71 -13.07
C PHE A 218 11.49 2.67 -12.88
N LEU A 219 10.88 3.77 -12.40
CA LEU A 219 9.43 3.81 -12.20
C LEU A 219 8.67 3.73 -13.53
N ASN A 220 9.22 4.26 -14.62
CA ASN A 220 8.62 4.14 -15.94
C ASN A 220 8.66 2.69 -16.44
N ASP A 221 9.83 2.06 -16.44
CA ASP A 221 10.03 0.66 -16.83
C ASP A 221 9.18 -0.29 -15.98
N LEU A 222 9.21 -0.11 -14.67
CA LEU A 222 8.37 -0.88 -13.73
C LEU A 222 6.87 -0.67 -13.95
N SER A 223 6.42 0.39 -14.64
CA SER A 223 5.00 0.57 -14.96
C SER A 223 4.62 0.01 -16.33
N GLU A 224 5.52 0.03 -17.30
CA GLU A 224 5.22 -0.27 -18.70
C GLU A 224 5.54 -1.72 -19.10
N SER A 225 6.56 -2.34 -18.50
CA SER A 225 7.18 -3.58 -19.01
C SER A 225 6.44 -4.88 -18.68
N HIS A 226 5.12 -4.81 -18.45
CA HIS A 226 4.28 -5.97 -18.19
C HIS A 226 3.57 -6.44 -19.46
N ILE A 227 3.78 -7.70 -19.85
CA ILE A 227 3.20 -8.31 -21.07
C ILE A 227 2.44 -9.61 -20.79
N GLN A 228 2.12 -9.91 -19.52
CA GLN A 228 1.55 -11.20 -19.09
C GLN A 228 0.15 -11.02 -18.47
N ASN A 229 -0.63 -12.11 -18.42
CA ASN A 229 -1.98 -12.21 -17.82
C ASN A 229 -3.00 -11.17 -18.29
N GLU A 230 -2.96 -10.81 -19.58
CA GLU A 230 -3.86 -9.81 -20.15
C GLU A 230 -3.82 -8.47 -19.39
N PHE A 231 -2.71 -8.19 -18.69
CA PHE A 231 -2.51 -6.98 -17.91
C PHE A 231 -1.79 -5.93 -18.76
N TYR A 232 -2.57 -5.01 -19.32
CA TYR A 232 -2.08 -4.06 -20.32
C TYR A 232 -1.95 -2.65 -19.73
N PHE A 233 -0.73 -2.12 -19.78
CA PHE A 233 -0.49 -0.70 -19.52
C PHE A 233 -1.27 0.17 -20.50
N LYS A 234 -1.89 1.25 -19.98
CA LYS A 234 -2.55 2.26 -20.82
C LYS A 234 -1.79 3.56 -20.84
N LYS A 235 -1.49 4.11 -19.67
CA LYS A 235 -0.87 5.43 -19.51
C LYS A 235 -0.52 5.72 -18.07
N ILE A 236 0.43 6.63 -17.89
CA ILE A 236 0.67 7.33 -16.62
C ILE A 236 -0.38 8.43 -16.44
N ILE A 237 -1.00 8.47 -15.26
CA ILE A 237 -2.13 9.37 -14.97
C ILE A 237 -1.89 10.38 -13.84
N ASP A 238 -0.94 10.10 -12.95
CA ASP A 238 -0.61 10.95 -11.80
C ASP A 238 0.87 10.77 -11.46
N VAL A 239 1.59 11.86 -11.21
CA VAL A 239 3.00 11.84 -10.80
C VAL A 239 3.26 12.95 -9.80
N ASP A 240 4.10 12.66 -8.81
CA ASP A 240 4.52 13.62 -7.80
C ASP A 240 6.04 13.80 -7.95
N PHE A 241 6.47 15.06 -8.17
CA PHE A 241 7.86 15.44 -8.31
C PHE A 241 8.25 16.47 -7.25
N HIS A 242 9.51 16.43 -6.84
CA HIS A 242 10.15 17.45 -6.04
C HIS A 242 11.35 18.00 -6.83
N PRO A 243 11.50 19.32 -6.94
CA PRO A 243 12.71 19.93 -7.45
C PRO A 243 13.94 19.47 -6.66
N ASP A 244 15.04 19.18 -7.34
CA ASP A 244 16.33 18.94 -6.68
C ASP A 244 17.10 20.26 -6.56
N GLU A 245 17.15 20.82 -5.35
CA GLU A 245 17.82 22.08 -5.05
C GLU A 245 19.33 22.05 -5.32
N GLU A 246 19.94 20.85 -5.35
CA GLU A 246 21.37 20.67 -5.61
C GLU A 246 21.68 20.56 -7.11
N ALA A 247 20.66 20.39 -7.96
CA ALA A 247 20.83 20.20 -9.39
C ALA A 247 20.65 21.52 -10.18
N SER A 248 21.35 21.65 -11.30
CA SER A 248 21.14 22.76 -12.22
C SER A 248 19.86 22.54 -13.04
N PHE A 249 18.92 23.49 -13.00
CA PHE A 249 17.74 23.47 -13.85
C PHE A 249 18.04 24.05 -15.24
N PRO A 250 17.52 23.44 -16.33
CA PRO A 250 17.54 24.05 -17.66
C PRO A 250 16.87 25.43 -17.66
N ALA A 251 17.35 26.33 -18.52
CA ALA A 251 16.91 27.74 -18.54
C ALA A 251 15.39 27.92 -18.60
N GLU A 252 14.70 27.07 -19.35
CA GLU A 252 13.24 27.06 -19.55
C GLU A 252 12.46 26.65 -18.30
N MET A 253 13.10 25.92 -17.39
CA MET A 253 12.50 25.32 -16.19
C MET A 253 13.10 25.85 -14.89
N LYS A 254 13.91 26.92 -14.94
CA LYS A 254 14.45 27.61 -13.76
C LYS A 254 13.37 28.09 -12.77
N TRP A 255 12.13 28.25 -13.23
CA TRP A 255 11.03 28.60 -12.34
C TRP A 255 10.70 27.48 -11.33
N LEU A 256 11.06 26.21 -11.62
CA LEU A 256 10.92 25.08 -10.70
C LEU A 256 11.89 25.14 -9.51
N GLU A 257 13.02 25.82 -9.66
CA GLU A 257 14.04 25.97 -8.62
C GLU A 257 13.55 26.80 -7.41
N LYS A 258 12.56 27.69 -7.61
CA LYS A 258 12.18 28.69 -6.60
C LYS A 258 10.84 28.37 -5.95
N ASN A 259 10.87 28.13 -4.64
CA ASN A 259 9.71 28.05 -3.75
C ASN A 259 8.69 26.95 -4.10
N ILE A 260 9.09 25.93 -4.87
CA ILE A 260 8.26 24.77 -5.18
C ILE A 260 8.81 23.58 -4.40
N GLU A 261 8.15 23.24 -3.30
CA GLU A 261 8.54 22.07 -2.50
C GLU A 261 8.08 20.75 -3.14
N GLU A 262 6.96 20.77 -3.86
CA GLU A 262 6.34 19.63 -4.52
C GLU A 262 5.45 20.15 -5.65
N PHE A 263 5.42 19.43 -6.78
CA PHE A 263 4.38 19.63 -7.79
C PHE A 263 3.82 18.28 -8.27
N LYS A 264 2.50 18.24 -8.41
CA LYS A 264 1.76 17.03 -8.81
C LYS A 264 1.11 17.27 -10.16
N LEU A 265 1.31 16.35 -11.09
CA LEU A 265 0.74 16.42 -12.43
C LEU A 265 -0.29 15.30 -12.57
N LYS A 266 -1.47 15.65 -13.07
CA LYS A 266 -2.54 14.68 -13.36
C LYS A 266 -2.99 14.84 -14.80
N GLY A 267 -3.12 13.73 -15.53
CA GLY A 267 -3.51 13.78 -16.93
C GLY A 267 -3.23 12.49 -17.70
N THR A 268 -2.76 12.63 -18.94
CA THR A 268 -2.19 11.54 -19.73
C THR A 268 -0.74 11.91 -19.97
N LEU A 269 0.16 11.35 -19.15
CA LEU A 269 1.49 11.92 -18.92
C LEU A 269 2.63 11.18 -19.59
N SER A 270 2.38 10.00 -20.17
CA SER A 270 3.41 9.22 -20.88
C SER A 270 4.12 10.02 -21.97
N ASP A 271 3.41 10.97 -22.59
CA ASP A 271 3.96 11.85 -23.63
C ASP A 271 4.36 13.25 -23.13
N SER A 272 4.34 13.48 -21.82
CA SER A 272 4.63 14.80 -21.25
C SER A 272 6.13 15.13 -21.30
N ILE A 273 6.44 16.43 -21.25
CA ILE A 273 7.83 16.93 -21.25
C ILE A 273 8.68 16.33 -20.13
N PHE A 274 8.05 15.98 -18.99
CA PHE A 274 8.72 15.41 -17.81
C PHE A 274 9.21 13.97 -17.99
N PHE A 275 8.76 13.28 -19.03
CA PHE A 275 9.24 11.94 -19.40
C PHE A 275 10.02 11.95 -20.72
N ARG A 276 9.70 12.88 -21.63
CA ARG A 276 10.36 12.99 -22.94
C ARG A 276 11.69 13.76 -22.88
N ASN A 277 11.75 14.83 -22.08
CA ASN A 277 12.94 15.67 -21.99
C ASN A 277 13.87 15.17 -20.89
N LYS A 278 14.85 14.35 -21.29
CA LYS A 278 15.85 13.77 -20.38
C LYS A 278 16.69 14.84 -19.66
N ASP A 279 16.88 16.02 -20.25
CA ASP A 279 17.65 17.10 -19.63
C ASP A 279 17.00 17.64 -18.33
N LEU A 280 15.72 17.34 -18.11
CA LEU A 280 15.01 17.70 -16.88
C LEU A 280 15.19 16.66 -15.77
N HIS A 281 15.49 15.42 -16.14
CA HIS A 281 15.48 14.31 -15.20
C HIS A 281 16.52 14.46 -14.06
N PRO A 282 17.74 15.00 -14.27
CA PRO A 282 18.68 15.25 -13.19
C PRO A 282 18.13 16.19 -12.11
N SER A 283 17.24 17.11 -12.47
CA SER A 283 16.73 18.15 -11.56
C SER A 283 15.42 17.76 -10.86
N LEU A 284 14.92 16.54 -11.08
CA LEU A 284 13.58 16.12 -10.64
C LEU A 284 13.61 14.82 -9.83
N LYS A 285 13.22 14.93 -8.57
CA LYS A 285 13.03 13.80 -7.67
C LYS A 285 11.60 13.27 -7.77
N ILE A 286 11.39 12.23 -8.58
CA ILE A 286 10.10 11.53 -8.65
C ILE A 286 9.86 10.73 -7.37
N THR A 287 8.71 10.90 -6.73
CA THR A 287 8.36 10.21 -5.48
C THR A 287 7.14 9.31 -5.63
N LYS A 288 6.31 9.57 -6.64
CA LYS A 288 5.12 8.78 -6.93
C LYS A 288 4.84 8.78 -8.43
N LEU A 289 4.48 7.61 -8.94
CA LEU A 289 3.96 7.39 -10.28
C LEU A 289 2.71 6.52 -10.17
N VAL A 290 1.61 6.97 -10.78
CA VAL A 290 0.38 6.17 -10.88
C VAL A 290 0.10 5.88 -12.34
N ALA A 291 0.01 4.60 -12.64
CA ALA A 291 -0.32 4.10 -13.97
C ALA A 291 -1.71 3.48 -13.98
N ASN A 292 -2.36 3.58 -15.14
CA ASN A 292 -3.65 2.97 -15.40
C ASN A 292 -3.46 1.75 -16.30
N TYR A 293 -4.20 0.69 -15.98
CA TYR A 293 -4.11 -0.60 -16.64
C TYR A 293 -5.50 -1.14 -16.95
N THR A 294 -5.59 -1.94 -18.01
CA THR A 294 -6.79 -2.71 -18.32
C THR A 294 -6.48 -4.19 -18.39
N MET A 295 -7.48 -4.98 -18.03
CA MET A 295 -7.48 -6.42 -18.17
C MET A 295 -8.75 -6.86 -18.89
N GLN A 296 -8.60 -7.77 -19.84
CA GLN A 296 -9.71 -8.33 -20.60
C GLN A 296 -9.58 -9.84 -20.58
N ASP A 297 -10.53 -10.50 -19.93
CA ASP A 297 -10.69 -11.96 -19.92
C ASP A 297 -12.10 -12.26 -20.49
N ILE A 298 -12.38 -13.52 -20.85
CA ILE A 298 -13.68 -13.98 -21.37
C ILE A 298 -14.82 -13.62 -20.42
N ASP A 299 -14.57 -13.67 -19.11
CA ASP A 299 -15.58 -13.50 -18.06
C ASP A 299 -15.65 -12.10 -17.46
N TYR A 300 -14.67 -11.22 -17.72
CA TYR A 300 -14.65 -9.88 -17.13
C TYR A 300 -13.78 -8.87 -17.88
N ASP A 301 -14.20 -7.60 -17.84
CA ASP A 301 -13.36 -6.44 -18.12
C ASP A 301 -13.00 -5.77 -16.79
N ALA A 302 -11.71 -5.51 -16.58
CA ALA A 302 -11.24 -4.77 -15.42
C ALA A 302 -10.36 -3.58 -15.80
N GLU A 303 -10.51 -2.49 -15.05
CA GLU A 303 -9.60 -1.35 -15.07
C GLU A 303 -9.02 -1.17 -13.67
N CYS A 304 -7.71 -1.01 -13.55
CA CYS A 304 -7.09 -0.74 -12.27
C CYS A 304 -6.01 0.33 -12.35
N LYS A 305 -5.83 1.04 -11.24
CA LYS A 305 -4.82 2.07 -11.07
C LYS A 305 -3.86 1.61 -9.99
N ILE A 306 -2.57 1.58 -10.33
CA ILE A 306 -1.51 1.14 -9.42
C ILE A 306 -0.56 2.30 -9.20
N SER A 307 -0.23 2.53 -7.95
CA SER A 307 0.72 3.54 -7.49
C SER A 307 2.03 2.87 -7.12
N TYR A 308 3.13 3.44 -7.62
CA TYR A 308 4.50 3.12 -7.25
C TYR A 308 5.04 4.35 -6.53
N GLU A 309 5.27 4.25 -5.21
CA GLU A 309 5.59 5.41 -4.39
C GLU A 309 6.71 5.15 -3.38
N PHE A 310 7.45 6.21 -3.06
CA PHE A 310 8.38 6.27 -1.93
C PHE A 310 7.76 7.16 -0.84
N PRO A 311 6.83 6.63 -0.03
CA PRO A 311 5.94 7.45 0.80
C PRO A 311 6.68 8.21 1.91
N ASP A 312 7.73 7.62 2.47
CA ASP A 312 8.54 8.24 3.52
C ASP A 312 9.42 9.38 2.96
N TYR A 313 9.73 9.37 1.66
CA TYR A 313 10.40 10.50 1.04
C TYR A 313 9.43 11.65 0.87
N ALA A 314 8.23 11.39 0.31
CA ALA A 314 7.23 12.42 0.07
C ALA A 314 6.85 13.18 1.36
N THR A 315 6.79 12.47 2.49
CA THR A 315 6.36 13.04 3.78
C THR A 315 7.49 13.57 4.66
N LYS A 316 8.65 12.90 4.69
CA LYS A 316 9.75 13.19 5.64
C LYS A 316 11.09 13.47 4.96
N LYS A 317 11.15 13.48 3.63
CA LYS A 317 12.40 13.56 2.84
C LYS A 317 13.42 12.48 3.20
N ASN A 318 12.94 11.32 3.66
CA ASN A 318 13.81 10.21 4.01
C ASN A 318 14.43 9.57 2.75
N GLN A 319 15.75 9.66 2.62
CA GLN A 319 16.50 9.07 1.49
C GLN A 319 16.43 7.53 1.48
N PHE A 320 16.20 6.91 2.63
CA PHE A 320 16.02 5.46 2.77
C PHE A 320 14.56 5.01 2.64
N ALA A 321 13.69 5.87 2.06
CA ALA A 321 12.30 5.50 1.83
C ALA A 321 12.22 4.27 0.93
N GLU A 322 11.46 3.27 1.38
CA GLU A 322 11.23 2.03 0.65
C GLU A 322 10.15 2.22 -0.43
N LEU A 323 10.32 1.55 -1.57
CA LEU A 323 9.30 1.46 -2.61
C LEU A 323 8.08 0.71 -2.11
N VAL A 324 6.91 1.32 -2.26
CA VAL A 324 5.62 0.75 -1.93
C VAL A 324 4.74 0.71 -3.16
N ILE A 325 4.09 -0.43 -3.39
CA ILE A 325 3.12 -0.62 -4.47
C ILE A 325 1.72 -0.72 -3.86
N ASP A 326 0.78 0.06 -4.41
CA ASP A 326 -0.59 0.16 -3.89
C ASP A 326 -1.64 0.19 -5.02
N PHE A 327 -2.72 -0.56 -4.83
CA PHE A 327 -3.88 -0.50 -5.72
C PHE A 327 -4.76 0.71 -5.35
N ARG A 328 -4.63 1.80 -6.10
CA ARG A 328 -5.46 3.02 -5.91
C ARG A 328 -6.92 2.80 -6.27
N SER A 329 -7.18 1.95 -7.26
CA SER A 329 -8.54 1.52 -7.58
C SER A 329 -8.51 0.24 -8.40
N PHE A 330 -9.52 -0.61 -8.22
CA PHE A 330 -9.77 -1.77 -9.06
C PHE A 330 -11.26 -1.82 -9.38
N ASN A 331 -11.60 -1.85 -10.67
CA ASN A 331 -12.98 -1.89 -11.15
C ASN A 331 -13.13 -3.06 -12.13
N GLY A 332 -13.48 -4.25 -11.61
CA GLY A 332 -13.80 -5.41 -12.42
C GLY A 332 -15.31 -5.55 -12.59
N LYS A 333 -15.84 -5.23 -13.78
CA LYS A 333 -17.27 -5.42 -14.06
C LYS A 333 -17.57 -6.92 -14.17
N GLY A 334 -18.51 -7.40 -13.38
CA GLY A 334 -18.96 -8.82 -13.41
C GLY A 334 -18.14 -9.77 -12.54
N ALA A 335 -17.00 -9.34 -11.98
CA ALA A 335 -16.17 -10.18 -11.11
C ALA A 335 -16.66 -10.16 -9.65
N SER A 336 -16.66 -11.33 -8.99
CA SER A 336 -16.89 -11.43 -7.55
C SER A 336 -15.68 -10.90 -6.76
N ASN A 337 -15.88 -10.51 -5.49
CA ASN A 337 -14.78 -10.04 -4.63
C ASN A 337 -13.64 -11.06 -4.50
N THR A 338 -13.96 -12.35 -4.42
CA THR A 338 -12.96 -13.43 -4.37
C THR A 338 -12.11 -13.47 -5.64
N LYS A 339 -12.73 -13.32 -6.81
CA LYS A 339 -12.03 -13.26 -8.09
C LYS A 339 -11.19 -11.98 -8.22
N ILE A 340 -11.70 -10.84 -7.74
CA ILE A 340 -10.92 -9.58 -7.70
C ILE A 340 -9.65 -9.76 -6.85
N ASN A 341 -9.75 -10.42 -5.69
CA ASN A 341 -8.60 -10.64 -4.83
C ASN A 341 -7.57 -11.58 -5.49
N SER A 342 -8.01 -12.64 -6.16
CA SER A 342 -7.07 -13.51 -6.89
C SER A 342 -6.39 -12.80 -8.06
N ILE A 343 -7.10 -11.93 -8.77
CA ILE A 343 -6.53 -11.09 -9.82
C ILE A 343 -5.48 -10.14 -9.25
N LYS A 344 -5.79 -9.44 -8.15
CA LYS A 344 -4.81 -8.57 -7.47
C LYS A 344 -3.54 -9.34 -7.09
N SER A 345 -3.67 -10.53 -6.50
CA SER A 345 -2.52 -11.37 -6.18
C SER A 345 -1.71 -11.75 -7.42
N ALA A 346 -2.36 -12.10 -8.54
CA ALA A 346 -1.68 -12.42 -9.79
C ALA A 346 -0.93 -11.22 -10.38
N ILE A 347 -1.52 -10.02 -10.34
CA ILE A 347 -0.86 -8.77 -10.75
C ILE A 347 0.37 -8.52 -9.88
N MET A 348 0.25 -8.66 -8.55
CA MET A 348 1.40 -8.43 -7.66
C MET A 348 2.58 -9.36 -7.98
N LYS A 349 2.34 -10.63 -8.30
CA LYS A 349 3.41 -11.55 -8.73
C LYS A 349 4.11 -11.10 -10.02
N ILE A 350 3.35 -10.52 -10.96
CA ILE A 350 3.91 -9.94 -12.20
C ILE A 350 4.77 -8.72 -11.88
N LEU A 351 4.22 -7.78 -11.11
CA LEU A 351 4.91 -6.56 -10.72
C LEU A 351 6.20 -6.89 -9.99
N GLU A 352 6.20 -7.89 -9.11
CA GLU A 352 7.37 -8.30 -8.36
C GLU A 352 8.49 -8.82 -9.27
N SER A 353 8.14 -9.69 -10.19
CA SER A 353 9.09 -10.25 -11.16
C SER A 353 9.74 -9.15 -11.99
N ARG A 354 8.97 -8.12 -12.38
CA ARG A 354 9.49 -6.96 -13.11
C ARG A 354 10.27 -5.99 -12.24
N LYS A 355 9.88 -5.82 -10.99
CA LYS A 355 10.53 -4.94 -10.02
C LYS A 355 12.01 -5.30 -9.86
N ILE A 356 12.34 -6.58 -9.72
CA ILE A 356 13.74 -7.02 -9.57
C ILE A 356 14.54 -6.78 -10.85
N THR A 357 14.00 -7.15 -12.02
CA THR A 357 14.68 -6.91 -13.30
C THR A 357 14.90 -5.42 -13.57
N ALA A 358 13.90 -4.58 -13.33
CA ALA A 358 14.00 -3.13 -13.49
C ALA A 358 15.01 -2.53 -12.49
N TYR A 359 15.05 -3.06 -11.26
CA TYR A 359 16.00 -2.64 -10.24
C TYR A 359 17.43 -2.94 -10.66
N GLU A 360 17.72 -4.18 -11.05
CA GLU A 360 19.05 -4.61 -11.52
C GLU A 360 19.55 -3.73 -12.68
N TYR A 361 18.66 -3.26 -13.57
CA TYR A 361 19.03 -2.43 -14.71
C TYR A 361 19.21 -0.92 -14.38
N HIS A 362 18.52 -0.40 -13.36
CA HIS A 362 18.46 1.04 -13.09
C HIS A 362 19.09 1.50 -11.78
N HIS A 363 19.41 0.59 -10.87
CA HIS A 363 20.09 0.93 -9.62
C HIS A 363 21.52 1.41 -9.88
N ILE A 364 22.03 2.21 -8.96
CA ILE A 364 23.45 2.54 -8.90
C ILE A 364 24.15 1.41 -8.13
N GLU A 365 25.22 0.84 -8.70
CA GLU A 365 26.15 0.03 -7.92
C GLU A 365 26.86 0.96 -6.93
N VAL A 366 26.59 0.77 -5.63
CA VAL A 366 27.37 1.42 -4.59
C VAL A 366 28.62 0.56 -4.40
N GLU A 367 29.77 1.03 -4.91
CA GLU A 367 31.09 0.45 -4.62
C GLU A 367 31.44 0.46 -3.14
#